data_AF-A0A256VHF6-F1
#
_entry.id   AF-A0A256VHF6-F1
#
_cell.length_a   1.000
_cell.length_b   1.000
_cell.length_c   1.000
_cell.angle_alpha   90.00
_cell.angle_beta   90.00
_cell.angle_gamma   90.00
#
_symmetry.space_group_name_H-M   'P 1'
#
loop_
_entity.id
_entity.type
_entity.pdbx_description
1 polymer ?
#
loop_
_entity_poly.entity_id
_entity_poly.type
_entity_poly.pdbx_seq_one_letter_code
_entity_poly.pdbx_strand_id
1 'polypeptide(L)'
;MYKVVGIKNYEFTRDIIVESIESKQTYVAFDDSDLIGNDQFSFVQVQKIYNCKLGIMGNIDSSGETYTILSREHIGKMNLLKVSNSCGDYFYFPANSKVEIGDNIKLIVKRYDLLAVNNVINDRTL
;
A
#
# COMPACT_ATOMS: atom_id res chain seq x y z
N MET A 1 11.63 0.25 0.02
CA MET A 1 11.60 1.50 0.83
C MET A 1 11.11 2.64 -0.04
N TYR A 2 10.52 3.69 0.53
CA TYR A 2 9.96 4.80 -0.23
C TYR A 2 10.38 6.15 0.33
N LYS A 3 10.68 7.12 -0.54
CA LYS A 3 10.89 8.52 -0.20
C LYS A 3 9.58 9.28 -0.32
N VAL A 4 9.19 10.03 0.70
CA VAL A 4 8.02 10.92 0.61
C VAL A 4 8.41 12.15 -0.21
N VAL A 5 7.73 12.36 -1.33
CA VAL A 5 8.00 13.49 -2.24
C VAL A 5 6.93 14.58 -2.14
N GLY A 6 5.77 14.30 -1.55
CA GLY A 6 4.74 15.29 -1.28
C GLY A 6 3.68 14.77 -0.31
N ILE A 7 2.97 15.70 0.33
CA ILE A 7 1.81 15.42 1.18
C ILE A 7 0.72 16.41 0.78
N LYS A 8 -0.48 15.91 0.50
CA LYS A 8 -1.67 16.73 0.23
C LYS A 8 -2.69 16.48 1.32
N ASN A 9 -2.90 17.49 2.16
CA ASN A 9 -3.84 17.39 3.28
C ASN A 9 -5.27 17.72 2.83
N TYR A 10 -6.22 16.99 3.41
CA TYR A 10 -7.65 17.27 3.41
C TYR A 10 -8.08 17.52 4.87
N GLU A 11 -9.39 17.59 5.13
CA GLU A 11 -9.90 17.90 6.47
C GLU A 11 -9.55 16.81 7.50
N PHE A 12 -9.75 15.54 7.16
CA PHE A 12 -9.51 14.39 8.06
C PHE A 12 -8.65 13.28 7.45
N THR A 13 -8.19 13.48 6.22
CA THR A 13 -7.40 12.50 5.46
C THR A 13 -6.30 13.22 4.71
N ARG A 14 -5.34 12.49 4.16
CA ARG A 14 -4.30 13.05 3.30
C ARG A 14 -3.83 12.04 2.26
N ASP A 15 -3.28 12.55 1.17
CA ASP A 15 -2.52 11.74 0.24
C ASP A 15 -1.03 11.89 0.54
N ILE A 16 -0.34 10.77 0.76
CA ILE A 16 1.10 10.71 0.85
C ILE A 16 1.65 10.26 -0.51
N ILE A 17 2.38 11.15 -1.17
CA ILE A 17 3.01 10.88 -2.46
C ILE A 17 4.41 10.34 -2.18
N VAL A 18 4.66 9.11 -2.61
CA VAL A 18 5.90 8.39 -2.33
C VAL A 18 6.58 7.90 -3.61
N GLU A 19 7.91 7.98 -3.65
CA GLU A 19 8.74 7.45 -4.72
C GLU A 19 9.45 6.18 -4.22
N SER A 20 9.36 5.08 -4.96
CA SER A 20 10.13 3.86 -4.69
C SER A 20 11.63 4.14 -4.84
N ILE A 21 12.41 3.76 -3.84
CA ILE A 21 13.87 3.92 -3.92
C ILE A 21 14.46 3.02 -5.01
N GLU A 22 13.85 1.86 -5.27
CA GLU A 22 14.34 0.86 -6.20
C GLU A 22 13.91 1.17 -7.64
N SER A 23 12.61 1.27 -7.89
CA SER A 23 12.08 1.42 -9.25
C SER A 23 11.97 2.86 -9.74
N LYS A 24 12.09 3.84 -8.83
CA LYS A 24 11.81 5.27 -9.07
C LYS A 24 10.37 5.58 -9.46
N GLN A 25 9.46 4.61 -9.36
CA GLN A 25 8.03 4.84 -9.58
C GLN A 25 7.43 5.65 -8.44
N THR A 26 6.48 6.51 -8.78
CA THR A 26 5.75 7.33 -7.81
C THR A 26 4.35 6.78 -7.59
N TYR A 27 3.92 6.73 -6.32
CA TYR A 27 2.61 6.27 -5.90
C TYR A 27 1.94 7.32 -5.02
N VAL A 28 0.61 7.43 -5.16
CA VAL A 28 -0.23 8.24 -4.28
C VAL A 28 -0.94 7.29 -3.33
N ALA A 29 -0.58 7.34 -2.05
CA ALA A 29 -1.14 6.49 -1.01
C ALA A 29 -2.10 7.31 -0.13
N PHE A 30 -3.35 6.84 -0.06
CA PHE A 30 -4.39 7.42 0.75
C PHE A 30 -4.19 7.05 2.22
N ASP A 31 -4.07 8.08 3.06
CA ASP A 31 -3.91 8.00 4.49
C ASP A 31 -5.14 8.56 5.19
N ASP A 32 -5.76 7.70 5.99
CA ASP A 32 -6.98 7.94 6.74
C ASP A 32 -6.79 7.69 8.25
N SER A 33 -5.54 7.63 8.70
CA SER A 33 -5.15 7.40 10.10
C SER A 33 -5.82 8.38 11.07
N ASP A 34 -6.06 9.63 10.64
CA ASP A 34 -6.67 10.66 11.47
C ASP A 34 -8.21 10.66 11.46
N LEU A 35 -8.87 9.72 10.77
CA LEU A 35 -10.35 9.67 10.69
C LEU A 35 -11.03 9.58 12.07
N ILE A 36 -10.38 8.94 13.04
CA ILE A 36 -10.88 8.78 14.40
C ILE A 36 -10.13 9.66 15.42
N GLY A 37 -9.40 10.67 14.95
CA GLY A 37 -8.64 11.61 15.77
C GLY A 37 -7.39 11.03 16.43
N ASN A 38 -6.81 9.98 15.84
CA ASN A 38 -5.58 9.35 16.30
C ASN A 38 -4.62 9.09 15.13
N ASP A 39 -4.14 10.17 14.50
CA ASP A 39 -3.16 10.12 13.41
C ASP A 39 -1.88 9.35 13.79
N GLN A 40 -1.87 8.04 13.49
CA GLN A 40 -0.72 7.18 13.74
C GLN A 40 0.49 7.53 12.87
N PHE A 41 0.30 8.30 11.79
CA PHE A 41 1.34 8.63 10.81
C PHE A 41 1.77 10.11 10.84
N SER A 42 1.40 10.84 11.89
CA SER A 42 1.77 12.27 12.10
C SER A 42 3.28 12.55 12.03
N PHE A 43 4.12 11.53 12.20
CA PHE A 43 5.58 11.63 12.08
C PHE A 43 6.12 11.59 10.62
N VAL A 44 5.25 11.35 9.63
CA VAL A 44 5.64 11.27 8.22
C VAL A 44 5.95 12.66 7.67
N GLN A 45 7.14 12.81 7.08
CA GLN A 45 7.64 14.09 6.57
C GLN A 45 8.15 13.97 5.14
N VAL A 46 7.95 15.04 4.35
CA VAL A 46 8.50 15.16 2.99
C VAL A 46 10.04 15.08 3.01
N GLN A 47 10.62 14.51 1.96
CA GLN A 47 12.04 14.19 1.77
C GLN A 47 12.61 13.09 2.67
N LYS A 48 11.84 12.52 3.61
CA LYS A 48 12.28 11.38 4.42
C LYS A 48 11.97 10.05 3.73
N ILE A 49 12.73 9.02 4.10
CA ILE A 49 12.59 7.66 3.59
C ILE A 49 11.99 6.79 4.69
N TYR A 50 10.96 6.03 4.33
CA TYR A 50 10.28 5.12 5.23
C TYR A 50 10.11 3.74 4.59
N ASN A 51 9.95 2.74 5.45
CA ASN A 51 9.44 1.44 5.04
C ASN A 51 7.91 1.48 5.00
N CYS A 52 7.34 1.90 3.88
CA CYS A 52 5.88 1.93 3.71
C CYS A 52 5.35 0.57 3.24
N LYS A 53 4.20 0.16 3.78
CA LYS A 53 3.39 -0.93 3.22
C LYS A 53 2.16 -0.33 2.54
N LEU A 54 2.09 -0.46 1.22
CA LEU A 54 1.02 0.10 0.40
C LEU A 54 0.01 -0.99 0.04
N GLY A 55 -1.23 -0.82 0.49
CA GLY A 55 -2.36 -1.67 0.15
C GLY A 55 -2.94 -1.32 -1.21
N ILE A 56 -3.46 -2.30 -1.95
CA ILE A 56 -4.21 -2.08 -3.19
C ILE A 56 -5.70 -2.20 -2.88
N MET A 57 -6.44 -1.12 -3.11
CA MET A 57 -7.88 -1.15 -3.30
C MET A 57 -8.15 -1.25 -4.80
N GLY A 58 -8.71 -2.38 -5.23
CA GLY A 58 -8.90 -2.68 -6.65
C GLY A 58 -9.66 -3.97 -6.86
N ASN A 59 -9.79 -4.36 -8.13
CA ASN A 59 -10.50 -5.58 -8.53
C ASN A 59 -9.59 -6.48 -9.38
N ILE A 60 -9.79 -7.80 -9.26
CA ILE A 60 -9.20 -8.76 -10.19
C ILE A 60 -9.97 -8.67 -11.50
N ASP A 61 -9.28 -8.35 -12.58
CA ASP A 61 -9.84 -8.18 -13.92
C ASP A 61 -8.77 -8.44 -14.98
N SER A 62 -9.13 -9.10 -16.09
CA SER A 62 -8.19 -9.52 -17.13
C SER A 62 -7.57 -8.37 -17.93
N SER A 63 -8.14 -7.17 -17.86
CA SER A 63 -7.62 -5.92 -18.44
C SER A 63 -6.66 -5.17 -17.51
N GLY A 64 -6.53 -5.61 -16.25
CA GLY A 64 -5.62 -5.03 -15.27
C GLY A 64 -4.14 -5.32 -15.53
N GLU A 65 -3.29 -4.67 -14.75
CA GLU A 65 -1.85 -4.93 -14.73
C GLU A 65 -1.55 -6.26 -14.04
N THR A 66 -0.51 -6.95 -14.51
CA THR A 66 -0.09 -8.22 -13.92
C THR A 66 0.72 -8.00 -12.66
N TYR A 67 0.35 -8.71 -11.59
CA TYR A 67 1.09 -8.81 -10.35
C TYR A 67 1.38 -10.28 -10.02
N THR A 68 2.60 -10.56 -9.54
CA THR A 68 2.98 -11.89 -9.07
C THR A 68 2.73 -12.01 -7.57
N ILE A 69 2.10 -13.10 -7.14
CA ILE A 69 1.85 -13.40 -5.72
C ILE A 69 3.12 -13.97 -5.09
N LEU A 70 3.64 -13.29 -4.06
CA LEU A 70 4.89 -13.68 -3.41
C LEU A 70 4.68 -14.43 -2.10
N SER A 71 3.73 -14.00 -1.28
CA SER A 71 3.46 -14.59 0.03
C SER A 71 2.10 -14.16 0.58
N ARG A 72 1.67 -14.83 1.64
CA ARG A 72 0.58 -14.37 2.52
C ARG A 72 1.21 -13.69 3.73
N GLU A 73 0.75 -12.50 4.08
CA GLU A 73 1.26 -11.71 5.21
C GLU A 73 0.13 -11.12 6.05
N HIS A 74 0.41 -11.00 7.35
CA HIS A 74 -0.42 -10.20 8.25
C HIS A 74 0.17 -8.80 8.43
N ILE A 75 -0.68 -7.78 8.31
CA ILE A 75 -0.39 -6.40 8.70
C ILE A 75 -1.46 -5.99 9.71
N GLY A 76 -1.09 -5.91 10.99
CA GLY A 76 -2.08 -5.77 12.06
C GLY A 76 -3.05 -6.95 12.03
N LYS A 77 -4.35 -6.68 11.99
CA LYS A 77 -5.39 -7.71 11.85
C LYS A 77 -5.69 -8.10 10.39
N MET A 78 -5.14 -7.40 9.42
CA MET A 78 -5.43 -7.63 8.00
C MET A 78 -4.69 -8.87 7.48
N ASN A 79 -5.39 -9.75 6.77
CA ASN A 79 -4.81 -10.89 6.06
C ASN A 79 -4.67 -10.55 4.57
N LEU A 80 -3.44 -10.44 4.08
CA LEU A 80 -3.12 -9.86 2.79
C LEU A 80 -2.20 -10.78 1.99
N LEU A 81 -2.26 -10.64 0.67
CA LEU A 81 -1.27 -11.18 -0.26
C LEU A 81 -0.23 -10.10 -0.50
N LYS A 82 1.04 -10.43 -0.29
CA LYS A 82 2.12 -9.62 -0.81
C LYS A 82 2.29 -9.93 -2.29
N VAL A 83 2.19 -8.89 -3.11
CA VAL A 83 2.29 -9.01 -4.57
C VAL A 83 3.35 -8.07 -5.12
N SER A 84 3.99 -8.45 -6.22
CA SER A 84 4.97 -7.61 -6.93
C SER A 84 4.40 -7.16 -8.27
N ASN A 85 4.57 -5.88 -8.62
CA ASN A 85 4.36 -5.43 -9.99
C ASN A 85 5.55 -5.79 -10.90
N SER A 86 5.46 -5.45 -12.19
CA SER A 86 6.52 -5.66 -13.18
C SER A 86 7.79 -4.84 -12.93
N CYS A 87 7.72 -3.78 -12.12
CA CYS A 87 8.86 -2.96 -11.73
C CYS A 87 9.60 -3.49 -10.49
N GLY A 88 9.10 -4.58 -9.86
CA GLY A 88 9.67 -5.16 -8.64
C GLY A 88 9.18 -4.54 -7.34
N ASP A 89 8.25 -3.57 -7.39
CA ASP A 89 7.69 -2.96 -6.18
C ASP A 89 6.63 -3.85 -5.54
N TYR A 90 6.58 -3.83 -4.21
CA TYR A 90 5.68 -4.65 -3.44
C TYR A 90 4.45 -3.91 -2.94
N PHE A 91 3.31 -4.59 -3.03
CA PHE A 91 2.01 -4.12 -2.56
C PHE A 91 1.29 -5.22 -1.79
N TYR A 92 0.20 -4.84 -1.14
CA TYR A 92 -0.61 -5.75 -0.35
C TYR A 92 -2.06 -5.74 -0.82
N PHE A 93 -2.57 -6.89 -1.23
CA PHE A 93 -3.93 -7.05 -1.73
C PHE A 93 -4.74 -7.97 -0.82
N PRO A 94 -6.04 -7.75 -0.57
CA PRO A 94 -6.85 -8.63 0.27
C PRO A 94 -6.72 -10.10 -0.09
N ALA A 95 -6.40 -10.94 0.90
CA ALA A 95 -6.23 -12.36 0.66
C ALA A 95 -7.57 -13.04 0.37
N ASN A 96 -7.60 -13.81 -0.71
CA ASN A 96 -8.69 -14.74 -0.99
C ASN A 96 -8.16 -16.20 -0.93
N SER A 97 -9.07 -17.16 -0.81
CA SER A 97 -8.75 -18.58 -0.65
C SER A 97 -8.38 -19.30 -1.95
N LYS A 98 -8.49 -18.64 -3.11
CA LYS A 98 -8.42 -19.29 -4.44
C LYS A 98 -7.12 -19.01 -5.20
N VAL A 99 -6.09 -18.50 -4.54
CA VAL A 99 -4.82 -18.12 -5.20
C VAL A 99 -3.62 -18.77 -4.52
N GLU A 100 -2.67 -19.23 -5.35
CA GLU A 100 -1.44 -19.86 -4.89
C GLU A 100 -0.25 -18.90 -4.95
N ILE A 101 0.80 -19.21 -4.18
CA ILE A 101 2.05 -18.44 -4.22
C ILE A 101 2.78 -18.77 -5.52
N GLY A 102 3.28 -17.75 -6.20
CA GLY A 102 3.90 -17.87 -7.53
C GLY A 102 2.94 -17.61 -8.69
N ASP A 103 1.63 -17.61 -8.45
CA ASP A 103 0.64 -17.26 -9.45
C ASP A 103 0.70 -15.79 -9.83
N ASN A 104 0.16 -15.49 -11.02
CA ASN A 104 -0.08 -14.13 -11.47
C ASN A 104 -1.56 -13.78 -11.38
N ILE A 105 -1.86 -12.60 -10.85
CA ILE A 105 -3.19 -11.99 -10.89
C ILE A 105 -3.14 -10.71 -11.68
N LYS A 106 -4.24 -10.38 -12.36
CA LYS A 106 -4.39 -9.10 -13.04
C LYS A 106 -5.29 -8.19 -12.22
N LEU A 107 -4.81 -6.99 -11.91
CA LEU A 107 -5.47 -6.04 -11.02
C LEU A 107 -5.70 -4.70 -11.72
N ILE A 108 -6.94 -4.22 -11.66
CA ILE A 108 -7.24 -2.80 -11.89
C ILE A 108 -7.15 -2.11 -10.54
N VAL A 109 -6.08 -1.35 -10.34
CA VAL A 109 -5.87 -0.55 -9.13
C VAL A 109 -6.74 0.70 -9.19
N LYS A 110 -7.59 0.90 -8.18
CA LYS A 110 -8.39 2.13 -8.03
C LYS A 110 -7.71 3.13 -7.11
N ARG A 111 -7.05 2.65 -6.07
CA ARG A 111 -6.36 3.47 -5.05
C ARG A 111 -5.31 2.63 -4.34
N TYR A 112 -4.24 3.27 -3.89
CA TYR A 112 -3.34 2.70 -2.90
C TYR A 112 -3.66 3.25 -1.51
N ASP A 113 -3.66 2.39 -0.50
CA ASP A 113 -3.89 2.76 0.90
C ASP A 113 -2.58 2.66 1.70
N LEU A 114 -2.30 3.62 2.56
CA LEU A 114 -1.15 3.56 3.45
C LEU A 114 -1.48 2.67 4.66
N LEU A 115 -0.99 1.43 4.65
CA LEU A 115 -1.31 0.44 5.70
C LEU A 115 -0.36 0.52 6.88
N ALA A 116 0.93 0.76 6.62
CA ALA A 116 1.95 0.87 7.64
C ALA A 116 3.11 1.76 7.20
N VAL A 117 3.73 2.41 8.16
CA VAL A 117 4.97 3.19 7.99
C VAL A 117 5.96 2.73 9.05
N ASN A 118 7.10 2.19 8.62
CA ASN A 118 8.05 1.49 9.47
C ASN A 118 7.36 0.36 10.24
N ASN A 119 7.28 0.46 11.57
CA ASN A 119 6.64 -0.53 12.43
C ASN A 119 5.28 -0.04 12.96
N VAL A 120 4.81 1.13 12.52
CA VAL A 120 3.51 1.68 12.91
C VAL A 120 2.47 1.26 11.88
N ILE A 121 1.37 0.68 12.35
CA ILE A 121 0.31 0.11 11.51
C ILE A 121 -0.96 0.93 11.73
N ASN A 122 -1.64 1.28 10.64
CA ASN A 122 -3.01 1.76 10.68
C ASN A 122 -3.93 0.54 10.72
N ASP A 123 -4.26 0.06 11.92
CA ASP A 123 -5.05 -1.17 12.12
C ASP A 123 -6.51 -0.94 11.71
N ARG A 124 -6.77 -1.15 10.42
CA ARG A 124 -8.11 -1.18 9.86
C ARG A 124 -8.69 -2.58 10.04
N THR A 125 -9.89 -2.71 10.60
CA THR A 125 -10.71 -3.89 10.36
C THR A 125 -11.21 -3.82 8.92
N LEU A 126 -10.54 -4.51 8.00
CA LEU A 126 -11.03 -4.74 6.63
C LEU A 126 -12.07 -5.86 6.62
#